data_AF-A0A933S866-F1
#
_entry.id   AF-A0A933S866-F1
#
_cell.length_a   1.000
_cell.length_b   1.000
_cell.length_c   1.000
_cell.angle_alpha   90.00
_cell.angle_beta   90.00
_cell.angle_gamma   90.00
#
_symmetry.space_group_name_H-M   'P 1'
#
loop_
_entity.id
_entity.type
_entity.pdbx_description
1 polymer ?
#
loop_
_entity_poly.entity_id
_entity_poly.type
_entity_poly.pdbx_seq_one_letter_code
_entity_poly.pdbx_strand_id
1 'polypeptide(L)'
;MQNNKQKLIRRLKIIEGQIRGLQNMVEKDSYCVDVITQTSAVKQGLSNVEDILMESHLGHCVVNQIKKGQTDKATKEILKVYQLKRK
;
A
#
# COMPACT_ATOMS: atom_id res chain seq x y z
N MET A 1 13.56 -2.90 3.34
CA MET A 1 13.14 -3.00 1.91
C MET A 1 13.58 -4.29 1.20
N GLN A 2 14.81 -4.80 1.37
CA GLN A 2 15.31 -5.93 0.56
C GLN A 2 14.46 -7.22 0.68
N ASN A 3 13.99 -7.60 1.88
CA ASN A 3 13.25 -8.87 2.08
C ASN A 3 11.85 -8.95 1.45
N ASN A 4 11.23 -7.83 1.06
CA ASN A 4 9.87 -7.82 0.50
C ASN A 4 9.76 -7.22 -0.91
N LYS A 5 10.89 -6.81 -1.52
CA LYS A 5 10.89 -6.09 -2.81
C LYS A 5 10.17 -6.87 -3.91
N GLN A 6 10.51 -8.15 -4.10
CA GLN A 6 9.87 -8.98 -5.14
C GLN A 6 8.37 -9.18 -4.89
N LYS A 7 7.97 -9.39 -3.63
CA LYS A 7 6.56 -9.53 -3.23
C LYS A 7 5.76 -8.26 -3.50
N LEU A 8 6.33 -7.10 -3.18
CA LEU A 8 5.73 -5.78 -3.45
C LEU A 8 5.56 -5.56 -4.96
N ILE A 9 6.62 -5.78 -5.75
CA ILE A 9 6.55 -5.64 -7.22
C ILE A 9 5.50 -6.58 -7.83
N ARG A 10 5.43 -7.83 -7.38
CA ARG A 10 4.40 -8.77 -7.83
C ARG A 10 2.99 -8.26 -7.56
N ARG A 11 2.73 -7.74 -6.36
CA ARG A 11 1.42 -7.19 -6.00
C ARG A 11 1.07 -5.95 -6.83
N LEU A 12 2.03 -5.05 -7.03
CA LEU A 12 1.85 -3.87 -7.87
C LEU A 12 1.51 -4.25 -9.32
N LYS A 13 2.18 -5.25 -9.91
CA LYS A 13 1.85 -5.75 -11.25
C LYS A 13 0.43 -6.33 -11.36
N ILE A 14 -0.06 -6.97 -10.29
CA ILE A 14 -1.45 -7.47 -10.24
C ILE A 14 -2.42 -6.30 -10.23
N ILE A 15 -2.18 -5.30 -9.37
CA ILE A 15 -3.00 -4.09 -9.27
C ILE A 15 -3.03 -3.35 -10.61
N GLU A 16 -1.88 -3.23 -11.28
CA GLU A 16 -1.77 -2.64 -12.63
C GLU A 16 -2.68 -3.36 -13.64
N GLY A 17 -2.72 -4.70 -13.61
CA GLY A 17 -3.64 -5.48 -14.43
C GLY A 17 -5.11 -5.22 -14.10
N GLN A 18 -5.44 -5.07 -12.82
CA GLN A 18 -6.81 -4.73 -12.39
C GLN A 18 -7.21 -3.31 -12.83
N ILE A 19 -6.30 -2.34 -12.78
CA ILE A 19 -6.53 -0.99 -13.30
C ILE A 19 -6.82 -1.02 -14.80
N ARG A 20 -6.05 -1.78 -15.59
CA ARG A 20 -6.37 -1.98 -17.01
C ARG A 20 -7.74 -2.63 -17.22
N GLY A 21 -8.10 -3.59 -16.37
CA GLY A 21 -9.44 -4.18 -16.37
C GLY A 21 -10.54 -3.14 -16.14
N LEU A 22 -10.36 -2.25 -15.16
CA LEU A 22 -11.29 -1.16 -14.87
C LEU A 22 -11.45 -0.19 -16.05
N GLN A 23 -10.35 0.17 -16.72
CA GLN A 23 -10.40 1.01 -17.93
C GLN A 23 -11.31 0.38 -18.99
N ASN A 24 -11.09 -0.91 -19.30
CA ASN A 24 -11.91 -1.65 -20.26
C ASN A 24 -13.39 -1.74 -19.83
N MET A 25 -13.67 -1.85 -18.52
CA MET A 25 -15.06 -1.90 -18.04
C MET A 25 -15.78 -0.57 -18.29
N VAL A 26 -15.09 0.54 -18.05
CA VAL A 26 -15.63 1.89 -18.30
C VAL A 26 -15.82 2.12 -19.80
N GLU A 27 -14.85 1.75 -20.64
CA GLU A 27 -14.95 1.85 -22.10
C GLU A 27 -16.11 1.04 -22.70
N LYS A 28 -16.52 -0.04 -22.02
CA LYS A 28 -17.63 -0.91 -22.44
C LYS A 28 -18.97 -0.56 -21.80
N ASP A 29 -19.06 0.58 -21.10
CA ASP A 29 -20.24 0.99 -20.33
C ASP A 29 -20.77 -0.13 -19.41
N SER A 30 -19.83 -0.83 -18.75
CA SER A 30 -20.17 -1.93 -17.84
C SER A 30 -20.99 -1.43 -16.66
N TYR A 31 -21.79 -2.32 -16.07
CA TYR A 31 -22.68 -1.98 -14.97
C TYR A 31 -21.94 -1.31 -13.80
N CYS A 32 -22.43 -0.16 -13.35
CA CYS A 32 -21.71 0.71 -12.42
C CYS A 32 -21.35 0.01 -11.10
N VAL A 33 -22.22 -0.88 -10.59
CA VAL A 33 -21.98 -1.62 -9.34
C VAL A 33 -20.78 -2.55 -9.49
N ASP A 34 -20.59 -3.16 -10.66
CA ASP A 34 -19.45 -4.04 -10.92
C ASP A 34 -18.14 -3.25 -10.98
N VAL A 35 -18.15 -2.08 -11.64
CA VAL A 35 -17.00 -1.17 -11.68
C VAL A 35 -16.62 -0.70 -10.27
N ILE A 36 -17.61 -0.35 -9.44
CA ILE A 36 -17.39 0.05 -8.04
C ILE A 36 -16.81 -1.10 -7.22
N THR A 37 -17.33 -2.31 -7.42
CA THR A 37 -16.85 -3.52 -6.75
C THR A 37 -15.39 -3.81 -7.11
N GLN A 38 -15.04 -3.75 -8.40
CA GLN A 38 -13.66 -3.94 -8.85
C GLN A 38 -12.73 -2.82 -8.36
N THR A 39 -13.20 -1.57 -8.34
CA THR A 39 -12.45 -0.45 -7.77
C THR A 39 -12.14 -0.67 -6.29
N SER A 40 -13.10 -1.21 -5.54
CA SER A 40 -12.92 -1.56 -4.13
C SER A 40 -11.86 -2.67 -3.94
N ALA A 41 -11.84 -3.66 -4.84
CA ALA A 41 -10.81 -4.71 -4.84
C ALA A 41 -9.40 -4.14 -5.10
N VAL A 42 -9.27 -3.19 -6.03
CA VAL A 42 -8.01 -2.47 -6.29
C VAL A 42 -7.57 -1.68 -5.05
N LYS A 43 -8.49 -0.94 -4.41
CA LYS A 43 -8.21 -0.20 -3.19
C LYS A 43 -7.69 -1.12 -2.08
N GLN A 44 -8.31 -2.28 -1.88
CA GLN A 44 -7.83 -3.28 -0.91
C GLN A 44 -6.44 -3.83 -1.29
N GLY A 45 -6.18 -4.02 -2.59
CA GLY A 45 -4.86 -4.40 -3.10
C GLY A 45 -3.77 -3.39 -2.70
N LEU A 46 -4.05 -2.10 -2.86
CA LEU A 46 -3.16 -1.01 -2.45
C LEU A 46 -2.95 -0.96 -0.93
N SER A 47 -4.02 -1.08 -0.14
CA SER A 47 -3.92 -1.14 1.33
C SER A 47 -2.98 -2.25 1.80
N ASN A 48 -3.05 -3.43 1.16
CA ASN A 48 -2.16 -4.56 1.46
C ASN A 48 -0.69 -4.28 1.11
N VAL A 49 -0.41 -3.48 0.07
CA VAL A 49 0.95 -3.06 -0.29
C VAL A 49 1.50 -2.12 0.78
N GLU A 50 0.68 -1.17 1.23
CA GLU A 50 1.03 -0.24 2.31
C GLU A 50 1.33 -0.97 3.63
N ASP A 51 0.55 -2.00 3.99
CA ASP A 51 0.78 -2.79 5.20
C ASP A 51 2.14 -3.51 5.16
N ILE A 52 2.49 -4.12 4.03
CA ILE A 52 3.79 -4.79 3.87
C ILE A 52 4.96 -3.79 3.94
N LEU A 53 4.77 -2.58 3.39
CA LEU A 53 5.76 -1.51 3.48
C LEU A 53 5.92 -1.04 4.93
N MET A 54 4.81 -0.83 5.64
CA MET A 54 4.79 -0.43 7.04
C MET A 54 5.49 -1.46 7.92
N GLU A 55 5.14 -2.74 7.79
CA GLU A 55 5.79 -3.83 8.52
C GLU A 55 7.31 -3.83 8.30
N SER A 56 7.75 -3.69 7.04
CA SER A 56 9.18 -3.65 6.70
C SER A 56 9.89 -2.41 7.27
N HIS A 57 9.19 -1.27 7.33
CA HIS A 57 9.72 -0.02 7.87
C HIS A 57 9.85 -0.08 9.40
N LEU A 58 8.81 -0.56 10.09
CA LEU A 58 8.81 -0.77 11.54
C LEU A 58 9.91 -1.73 11.96
N GLY A 59 10.03 -2.88 11.28
CA GLY A 59 11.00 -3.93 11.63
C GLY A 59 12.47 -3.59 11.36
N HIS A 60 12.76 -2.58 10.53
CA HIS A 60 14.15 -2.22 10.21
C HIS A 60 14.49 -0.76 10.52
N CYS A 61 13.84 0.18 9.85
CA CYS A 61 14.19 1.59 9.92
C CYS A 61 13.93 2.15 11.32
N VAL A 62 12.72 1.91 11.85
CA VAL A 62 12.32 2.38 13.18
C VAL A 62 13.15 1.71 14.27
N VAL A 63 13.27 0.37 14.24
CA VAL A 63 14.12 -0.36 15.21
C VAL A 63 15.55 0.17 15.21
N ASN A 64 16.14 0.44 14.04
CA ASN A 64 17.48 1.00 13.94
C ASN A 64 17.58 2.44 14.47
N GLN A 65 16.57 3.28 14.24
CA GLN A 65 16.52 4.64 14.80
C GLN A 65 16.45 4.60 16.33
N ILE A 66 15.60 3.74 16.90
CA ILE A 66 15.48 3.56 18.35
C ILE A 66 16.81 3.09 18.95
N LYS A 67 17.46 2.09 18.34
CA LYS A 67 18.79 1.61 18.77
C LYS A 67 19.88 2.70 18.73
N LYS A 68 19.71 3.73 17.89
CA LYS A 68 20.62 4.88 17.79
C LYS A 68 20.21 6.06 18.69
N GLY A 69 19.24 5.88 19.59
CA GLY A 69 18.73 6.93 20.47
C GLY A 69 17.84 7.97 19.78
N GLN A 70 17.41 7.72 18.53
CA GLN A 70 16.60 8.65 17.74
C GLN A 70 15.09 8.42 17.92
N THR A 71 14.65 8.15 19.15
CA THR A 71 13.27 7.73 19.45
C THR A 71 12.24 8.78 19.04
N ASP A 72 12.48 10.06 19.30
CA ASP A 72 11.56 11.14 18.90
C ASP A 72 11.35 11.22 17.39
N LYS A 73 12.41 10.98 16.62
CA LYS A 73 12.35 10.97 15.16
C LYS A 73 11.52 9.79 14.68
N ALA A 74 11.75 8.61 15.23
CA ALA A 74 11.00 7.40 14.91
C ALA A 74 9.50 7.56 15.22
N THR A 75 9.15 8.10 16.39
CA THR A 75 7.76 8.34 16.78
C THR A 75 7.06 9.33 15.85
N LYS A 76 7.71 10.45 15.52
CA LYS A 76 7.16 11.46 14.59
C LYS A 76 6.93 10.87 13.18
N GLU A 77 7.85 10.04 12.70
CA GLU A 77 7.75 9.38 11.40
C GLU A 77 6.53 8.44 11.34
N ILE A 78 6.34 7.59 12.36
CA ILE A 78 5.18 6.68 12.43
C ILE A 78 3.86 7.46 12.51
N LEU A 79 3.79 8.50 13.36
CA LEU A 79 2.58 9.32 13.50
C LEU A 79 2.19 9.98 12.17
N LYS A 80 3.17 10.44 11.39
CA LYS A 80 2.92 11.02 10.06
C LYS A 80 2.26 10.01 9.12
N VAL A 81 2.75 8.77 9.07
CA VAL A 81 2.17 7.74 8.19
C VAL A 81 0.79 7.29 8.70
N TYR A 82 0.60 7.16 10.01
CA TYR A 82 -0.69 6.84 10.60
C TYR A 82 -1.78 7.88 10.26
N GLN A 83 -1.43 9.16 10.29
CA GLN A 83 -2.35 10.25 9.91
C GLN A 83 -2.74 10.20 8.43
N LEU A 84 -1.84 9.76 7.53
CA LEU A 84 -2.14 9.62 6.11
C LEU A 84 -3.15 8.50 5.84
N LYS A 85 -2.99 7.34 6.51
CA LYS A 85 -3.91 6.20 6.37
C LYS A 85 -5.33 6.48 6.88
N ARG A 86 -5.51 7.51 7.71
CA ARG A 86 -6.78 7.87 8.33
C ARG A 86 -7.62 8.85 7.50
N LYS A 87 -7.07 9.39 6.41
CA LYS A 87 -7.76 10.24 5.44
C LYS A 87 -8.25 9.40 4.27
#